data_AF-A0A382T300-F1
#
_entry.id   AF-A0A382T300-F1
#
_cell.length_a   1.000
_cell.length_b   1.000
_cell.length_c   1.000
_cell.angle_alpha   90.00
_cell.angle_beta   90.00
_cell.angle_gamma   90.00
#
_symmetry.space_group_name_H-M   'P 1'
#
loop_
_entity.id
_entity.type
_entity.pdbx_description
1 polymer ?
#
loop_
_entity_poly.entity_id
_entity_poly.type
_entity_poly.pdbx_seq_one_letter_code
_entity_poly.pdbx_strand_id
1 'polypeptide(L)'
;MIITNVESIAFEVKSDWGNKPSKWGYGIRDGSTADVDYRILRITTDDGAEGYHVGGAGHYWSAPPQSVVDSLIKPLLIGEDPLNRERLWQWMTAHQQISEGVIGCVDSALWDLLGRMADVPVYKLLGGYRDRVLAYCSTAPNLGSPEVYAQHALEAKARGYKAFKVHAYIFWNPHTWEPAPGKPAFPEEDLEVCRAVREAVGDEMVLMHDPWGVYTLQESIYVG
;
A
#
# COMPACT_ATOMS: atom_id res chain seq x y z
N MET A 1 -5.07 -25.11 21.22
CA MET A 1 -4.62 -24.73 19.87
C MET A 1 -3.41 -23.84 20.03
N ILE A 2 -2.33 -24.14 19.33
CA ILE A 2 -1.08 -23.39 19.37
C ILE A 2 -0.54 -23.19 17.96
N ILE A 3 0.21 -22.12 17.73
CA ILE A 3 0.94 -21.91 16.48
C ILE A 3 2.08 -22.91 16.40
N THR A 4 2.16 -23.65 15.29
CA THR A 4 3.20 -24.67 15.03
C THR A 4 4.15 -24.28 13.91
N ASN A 5 3.73 -23.36 13.02
CA ASN A 5 4.60 -22.85 11.97
C ASN A 5 4.26 -21.40 11.59
N VAL A 6 5.27 -20.68 11.13
CA VAL A 6 5.16 -19.38 10.48
C VAL A 6 6.12 -19.38 9.30
N GLU A 7 5.68 -19.05 8.10
CA GLU A 7 6.57 -19.05 6.93
C GLU A 7 6.22 -17.96 5.93
N SER A 8 7.21 -17.58 5.14
CA SER A 8 7.12 -16.62 4.05
C SER A 8 7.34 -17.35 2.73
N ILE A 9 6.24 -17.54 2.01
CA ILE A 9 6.21 -18.23 0.71
C ILE A 9 6.52 -17.19 -0.37
N ALA A 10 7.70 -17.29 -0.97
CA ALA A 10 8.11 -16.41 -2.06
C ALA A 10 7.66 -16.95 -3.43
N PHE A 11 7.26 -16.04 -4.31
CA PHE A 11 6.90 -16.35 -5.69
C PHE A 11 7.14 -15.12 -6.58
N GLU A 12 7.42 -15.35 -7.85
CA GLU A 12 7.70 -14.29 -8.82
C GLU A 12 6.46 -14.00 -9.66
N VAL A 13 6.22 -12.71 -9.94
CA VAL A 13 5.24 -12.29 -10.94
C VAL A 13 5.83 -11.24 -11.86
N LYS A 14 5.40 -11.27 -13.12
CA LYS A 14 5.69 -10.18 -14.04
C LYS A 14 4.86 -8.96 -13.68
N SER A 15 5.54 -7.85 -13.46
CA SER A 15 4.90 -6.59 -13.12
C SER A 15 5.44 -5.47 -13.99
N ASP A 16 4.55 -4.66 -14.55
CA ASP A 16 4.84 -3.36 -15.17
C ASP A 16 5.04 -2.25 -14.11
N TRP A 17 5.03 -2.65 -12.85
CA TRP A 17 5.14 -1.77 -11.70
C TRP A 17 6.61 -1.38 -11.43
N GLY A 18 7.12 -0.49 -12.28
CA GLY A 18 7.81 0.75 -11.88
C GLY A 18 9.10 0.74 -11.06
N ASN A 19 9.94 -0.30 -11.06
CA ASN A 19 11.17 -0.29 -10.27
C ASN A 19 12.46 -0.30 -11.11
N LYS A 20 12.61 0.62 -12.07
CA LYS A 20 13.96 1.14 -12.33
C LYS A 20 14.28 2.14 -11.24
N PRO A 21 15.11 1.79 -10.25
CA PRO A 21 15.52 2.74 -9.23
C PRO A 21 16.29 3.86 -9.92
N SER A 22 15.82 5.09 -9.78
CA SER A 22 16.68 6.24 -10.04
C SER A 22 17.83 6.25 -9.03
N LYS A 23 18.93 6.95 -9.33
CA LYS A 23 20.01 7.19 -8.35
C LYS A 23 19.54 7.88 -7.06
N TRP A 24 18.30 8.39 -7.04
CA TRP A 24 17.67 9.09 -5.93
C TRP A 24 16.64 8.25 -5.17
N GLY A 25 16.44 6.99 -5.55
CA GLY A 25 15.58 6.06 -4.81
C GLY A 25 14.08 6.12 -5.13
N TYR A 26 13.67 6.87 -6.14
CA TYR A 26 12.28 6.86 -6.64
C TYR A 26 12.16 6.00 -7.92
N GLY A 27 11.00 5.37 -8.10
CA GLY A 27 10.69 4.50 -9.23
C GLY A 27 10.30 5.28 -10.49
N ILE A 28 10.94 4.97 -11.61
CA ILE A 28 10.59 5.53 -12.93
C ILE A 28 9.71 4.52 -13.66
N ARG A 29 8.57 4.99 -14.19
CA ARG A 29 7.68 4.19 -15.04
C ARG A 29 7.99 4.47 -16.51
N ASP A 30 8.70 3.55 -17.14
CA ASP A 30 9.05 3.61 -18.57
C ASP A 30 8.29 2.58 -19.43
N GLY A 31 7.29 1.93 -18.84
CA GLY A 31 6.50 0.87 -19.49
C GLY A 31 7.23 -0.49 -19.57
N SER A 32 8.43 -0.62 -19.00
CA SER A 32 9.08 -1.92 -18.88
C SER A 32 8.45 -2.80 -17.81
N THR A 33 8.45 -4.10 -18.05
CA THR A 33 8.07 -5.11 -17.06
C THR A 33 9.31 -5.76 -16.45
N ALA A 34 9.30 -6.01 -15.15
CA ALA A 34 10.30 -6.80 -14.45
C ALA A 34 9.65 -7.98 -13.73
N ASP A 35 10.43 -9.03 -13.50
CA ASP A 35 10.06 -10.06 -12.53
C ASP A 35 10.22 -9.46 -11.13
N VAL A 36 9.17 -9.56 -10.31
CA VAL A 36 9.15 -9.01 -8.97
C VAL A 36 8.76 -10.08 -7.96
N ASP A 37 9.53 -10.16 -6.89
CA ASP A 37 9.27 -11.02 -5.75
C ASP A 37 8.02 -10.56 -4.99
N TYR A 38 7.02 -11.43 -4.90
CA TYR A 38 5.94 -11.35 -3.94
C TYR A 38 6.13 -12.40 -2.84
N ARG A 39 5.53 -12.14 -1.69
CA ARG A 39 5.59 -13.02 -0.53
C ARG A 39 4.23 -13.13 0.15
N ILE A 40 3.86 -14.35 0.52
CA ILE A 40 2.71 -14.64 1.39
C ILE A 40 3.25 -15.08 2.74
N LEU A 41 2.83 -14.41 3.82
CA LEU A 41 3.05 -14.92 5.17
C LEU A 41 1.94 -15.92 5.49
N ARG A 42 2.29 -17.11 5.95
CA ARG A 42 1.37 -18.14 6.43
C ARG A 42 1.66 -18.47 7.89
N ILE A 43 0.62 -18.58 8.70
CA ILE A 43 0.65 -19.06 10.09
C ILE A 43 -0.19 -20.34 10.16
N THR A 44 0.35 -21.40 10.76
CA THR A 44 -0.32 -22.71 10.89
C THR A 44 -0.41 -23.13 12.35
N THR A 45 -1.52 -23.76 12.73
CA THR A 45 -1.76 -24.28 14.10
C THR A 45 -1.59 -25.80 14.19
N ASP A 46 -1.61 -26.33 15.41
CA ASP A 46 -1.50 -27.76 15.74
C ASP A 46 -2.68 -28.61 15.25
N ASP A 47 -3.84 -28.00 15.06
CA ASP A 47 -5.03 -28.65 14.47
C ASP A 47 -5.17 -28.43 12.96
N GLY A 48 -4.18 -27.78 12.33
CA GLY A 48 -4.10 -27.58 10.88
C GLY A 48 -4.84 -26.37 10.35
N ALA A 49 -5.36 -25.48 11.20
CA ALA A 49 -5.89 -24.19 10.74
C ALA A 49 -4.74 -23.30 10.22
N GLU A 50 -5.06 -22.46 9.24
CA GLU A 50 -4.09 -21.60 8.57
C GLU A 50 -4.65 -20.18 8.39
N GLY A 51 -3.79 -19.17 8.54
CA GLY A 51 -4.09 -17.78 8.20
C GLY A 51 -2.98 -17.14 7.39
N TYR A 52 -3.36 -16.14 6.60
CA TYR A 52 -2.54 -15.62 5.52
C TYR A 52 -2.49 -14.09 5.51
N HIS A 53 -1.31 -13.56 5.17
CA HIS A 53 -1.15 -12.17 4.75
C HIS A 53 -0.46 -12.13 3.39
N VAL A 54 -1.02 -11.38 2.44
CA VAL A 54 -0.43 -11.16 1.13
C VAL A 54 0.13 -9.74 1.10
N GLY A 55 1.46 -9.62 1.11
CA GLY A 55 2.13 -8.34 0.98
C GLY A 55 2.47 -8.03 -0.48
N GLY A 56 2.12 -6.84 -0.96
CA GLY A 56 2.42 -6.39 -2.32
C GLY A 56 3.93 -6.31 -2.58
N ALA A 57 4.35 -6.53 -3.82
CA ALA A 57 5.75 -6.34 -4.21
C ALA A 57 6.23 -4.91 -3.98
N GLY A 58 7.44 -4.76 -3.47
CA GLY A 58 8.19 -3.51 -3.51
C GLY A 58 7.64 -2.37 -2.66
N HIS A 59 6.79 -2.66 -1.66
CA HIS A 59 6.17 -1.65 -0.80
C HIS A 59 6.41 -1.91 0.68
N TYR A 60 6.18 -0.88 1.51
CA TYR A 60 6.29 -0.87 2.97
C TYR A 60 5.55 -2.00 3.72
N TRP A 61 4.73 -2.80 3.02
CA TRP A 61 3.85 -3.84 3.56
C TRP A 61 4.07 -5.22 2.90
N SER A 62 5.20 -5.41 2.21
CA SER A 62 5.60 -6.74 1.72
C SER A 62 5.78 -7.69 2.90
N ALA A 63 5.32 -8.95 2.74
CA ALA A 63 5.55 -9.95 3.78
C ALA A 63 7.07 -10.12 4.01
N PRO A 64 7.51 -10.26 5.27
CA PRO A 64 8.92 -10.32 5.61
C PRO A 64 9.62 -11.48 4.87
N PRO A 65 10.90 -11.37 4.52
CA PRO A 65 11.65 -12.51 4.00
C PRO A 65 11.71 -13.64 5.05
N GLN A 66 11.84 -14.89 4.59
CA GLN A 66 11.89 -16.07 5.46
C GLN A 66 12.95 -15.94 6.58
N SER A 67 14.10 -15.31 6.30
CA SER A 67 15.14 -15.08 7.30
C SER A 67 14.68 -14.22 8.49
N VAL A 68 13.86 -13.20 8.24
CA VAL A 68 13.25 -12.36 9.30
C VAL A 68 12.19 -13.17 10.05
N VAL A 69 11.40 -13.98 9.34
CA VAL A 69 10.42 -14.88 9.97
C VAL A 69 11.11 -15.84 10.94
N ASP A 70 12.18 -16.51 10.51
CA ASP A 70 12.88 -17.50 11.32
C ASP A 70 13.63 -16.88 12.51
N SER A 71 14.25 -15.72 12.31
CA SER A 71 15.10 -15.10 13.34
C SER A 71 14.35 -14.25 14.35
N LEU A 72 13.24 -13.60 13.96
CA LEU A 72 12.54 -12.63 14.82
C LEU A 72 11.11 -13.05 15.15
N ILE A 73 10.38 -13.66 14.23
CA ILE A 73 8.94 -13.91 14.40
C ILE A 73 8.68 -15.27 15.04
N LYS A 74 9.24 -16.36 14.49
CA LYS A 74 9.07 -17.71 15.05
C LYS A 74 9.43 -17.81 16.54
N PRO A 75 10.54 -17.22 17.03
CA PRO A 75 10.88 -17.31 18.45
C PRO A 75 9.81 -16.73 19.39
N LEU A 76 8.99 -15.80 18.91
CA LEU A 76 7.91 -15.17 19.68
C LEU A 76 6.56 -15.87 19.53
N LEU A 77 6.31 -16.51 18.38
CA LEU A 77 4.96 -17.01 18.03
C LEU A 77 4.79 -18.52 18.21
N ILE A 78 5.83 -19.33 18.00
CA ILE A 78 5.69 -20.80 18.06
C ILE A 78 5.33 -21.23 19.48
N GLY A 79 4.30 -22.08 19.60
CA GLY A 79 3.77 -22.56 20.89
C GLY A 79 2.74 -21.64 21.54
N GLU A 80 2.52 -20.44 20.99
CA GLU A 80 1.54 -19.50 21.52
C GLU A 80 0.14 -19.75 20.96
N ASP A 81 -0.88 -19.41 21.75
CA ASP A 81 -2.26 -19.40 21.29
C ASP A 81 -2.48 -18.23 20.32
N PRO A 82 -2.87 -18.48 19.05
CA PRO A 82 -3.08 -17.45 18.05
C PRO A 82 -4.23 -16.49 18.39
N LEU A 83 -5.13 -16.86 19.29
CA LEU A 83 -6.26 -16.02 19.72
C LEU A 83 -5.83 -14.91 20.68
N ASN A 84 -4.66 -15.04 21.30
CA ASN A 84 -4.07 -14.02 22.18
C ASN A 84 -3.37 -12.90 21.38
N ARG A 85 -3.99 -12.43 20.29
CA ARG A 85 -3.39 -11.50 19.32
C ARG A 85 -2.86 -10.21 19.94
N GLU A 86 -3.62 -9.59 20.86
CA GLU A 86 -3.17 -8.37 21.53
C GLU A 86 -1.86 -8.61 22.31
N ARG A 87 -1.73 -9.76 23.00
CA ARG A 87 -0.49 -10.12 23.69
C ARG A 87 0.67 -10.29 22.70
N LEU A 88 0.42 -10.98 21.58
CA LEU A 88 1.43 -11.17 20.53
C LEU A 88 1.85 -9.84 19.90
N TRP A 89 0.89 -8.93 19.65
CA TRP A 89 1.14 -7.56 19.20
C TRP A 89 2.06 -6.83 20.17
N GLN A 90 1.70 -6.78 21.46
CA GLN A 90 2.50 -6.10 22.49
C GLN A 90 3.93 -6.65 22.56
N TRP A 91 4.10 -7.97 22.50
CA TRP A 91 5.43 -8.61 22.48
C TRP A 91 6.26 -8.22 21.26
N MET A 92 5.65 -8.24 20.07
CA MET A 92 6.34 -7.83 18.85
C MET A 92 6.68 -6.33 18.87
N THR A 93 5.80 -5.46 19.36
CA THR A 93 6.06 -4.01 19.46
C THR A 93 7.15 -3.67 20.48
N ALA A 94 7.28 -4.48 21.53
CA ALA A 94 8.37 -4.33 22.50
C ALA A 94 9.73 -4.79 21.93
N HIS A 95 9.72 -5.54 20.81
CA HIS A 95 10.92 -6.05 20.18
C HIS A 95 11.53 -5.04 19.22
N GLN A 96 12.64 -4.39 19.63
CA GLN A 96 13.26 -3.27 18.89
C GLN A 96 13.70 -3.57 17.45
N GLN A 97 13.85 -4.84 17.09
CA GLN A 97 14.29 -5.26 15.75
C GLN A 97 13.14 -5.59 14.79
N ILE A 98 11.89 -5.64 15.27
CA ILE A 98 10.73 -5.92 14.41
C ILE A 98 10.12 -4.58 14.00
N SER A 99 10.10 -4.30 12.70
CA SER A 99 9.44 -3.09 12.20
C SER A 99 7.93 -3.21 12.27
N GLU A 100 7.23 -2.09 12.46
CA GLU A 100 5.77 -2.05 12.49
C GLU A 100 5.13 -2.66 11.23
N GLY A 101 5.77 -2.51 10.06
CA GLY A 101 5.34 -3.15 8.82
C GLY A 101 5.30 -4.68 8.92
N VAL A 102 6.31 -5.29 9.55
CA VAL A 102 6.35 -6.75 9.79
C VAL A 102 5.28 -7.15 10.82
N ILE A 103 5.11 -6.36 11.88
CA ILE A 103 4.07 -6.59 12.89
C ILE A 103 2.69 -6.61 12.24
N GLY A 104 2.40 -5.62 11.39
CA GLY A 104 1.13 -5.54 10.65
C GLY A 104 0.89 -6.73 9.71
N CYS A 105 1.95 -7.29 9.10
CA CYS A 105 1.84 -8.51 8.29
C CYS A 105 1.44 -9.72 9.15
N VAL A 106 2.07 -9.88 10.32
CA VAL A 106 1.78 -10.97 11.25
C VAL A 106 0.37 -10.84 11.81
N ASP A 107 -0.01 -9.65 12.27
CA ASP A 107 -1.34 -9.38 12.81
C ASP A 107 -2.45 -9.64 11.78
N SER A 108 -2.24 -9.20 10.53
CA SER A 108 -3.19 -9.47 9.42
C SER A 108 -3.38 -10.97 9.19
N ALA A 109 -2.30 -11.76 9.22
CA ALA A 109 -2.38 -13.22 9.10
C ALA A 109 -3.11 -13.87 10.28
N LEU A 110 -2.93 -13.36 11.50
CA LEU A 110 -3.66 -13.81 12.69
C LEU A 110 -5.15 -13.43 12.64
N TRP A 111 -5.51 -12.30 12.01
CA TRP A 111 -6.91 -11.95 11.74
C TRP A 111 -7.56 -12.88 10.73
N ASP A 112 -6.87 -13.17 9.62
CA ASP A 112 -7.36 -14.14 8.63
C ASP A 112 -7.52 -15.54 9.24
N LEU A 113 -6.55 -15.98 10.07
CA LEU A 113 -6.64 -17.23 10.83
C LEU A 113 -7.91 -17.28 11.69
N LEU A 114 -8.20 -16.25 12.49
CA LEU A 114 -9.43 -16.20 13.29
C LEU A 114 -10.67 -16.27 12.40
N GLY A 115 -10.71 -15.50 11.32
CA GLY A 115 -11.84 -15.48 10.41
C GLY A 115 -12.16 -16.87 9.84
N ARG A 116 -11.12 -17.60 9.44
CA ARG A 116 -11.23 -18.96 8.92
C ARG A 116 -11.64 -19.96 10.00
N MET A 117 -11.03 -19.91 11.18
CA MET A 117 -11.39 -20.77 12.31
C MET A 117 -12.84 -20.57 12.74
N ALA A 118 -13.33 -19.33 12.72
CA ALA A 118 -14.69 -18.99 13.09
C ALA A 118 -15.71 -19.22 11.97
N ASP A 119 -15.27 -19.46 10.74
CA ASP A 119 -16.11 -19.42 9.53
C ASP A 119 -16.88 -18.08 9.41
N VAL A 120 -16.22 -16.98 9.77
CA VAL A 120 -16.78 -15.63 9.74
C VAL A 120 -15.80 -14.68 9.04
N PRO A 121 -16.23 -13.94 8.01
CA PRO A 121 -15.38 -12.94 7.38
C PRO A 121 -14.83 -11.93 8.39
N VAL A 122 -13.55 -11.58 8.29
CA VAL A 122 -12.87 -10.66 9.24
C VAL A 122 -13.64 -9.36 9.45
N TYR A 123 -14.21 -8.76 8.39
CA TYR A 123 -14.98 -7.52 8.54
C TYR A 123 -16.23 -7.65 9.42
N LYS A 124 -16.85 -8.84 9.49
CA LYS A 124 -17.97 -9.12 10.41
C LYS A 124 -17.47 -9.29 11.85
N LEU A 125 -16.31 -9.93 12.04
CA LEU A 125 -15.65 -10.00 13.35
C LEU A 125 -15.29 -8.61 13.90
N LEU A 126 -14.95 -7.67 13.01
CA LEU A 126 -14.68 -6.26 13.35
C LEU A 126 -15.95 -5.41 13.54
N GLY A 127 -17.14 -6.01 13.47
CA GLY A 127 -18.42 -5.35 13.74
C GLY A 127 -19.34 -5.15 12.53
N GLY A 128 -18.88 -5.43 11.30
CA GLY A 128 -19.77 -5.64 10.16
C GLY A 128 -20.61 -4.44 9.71
N TYR A 129 -20.06 -3.22 9.78
CA TYR A 129 -20.82 -1.99 9.51
C TYR A 129 -21.43 -1.90 8.11
N ARG A 130 -20.74 -2.41 7.08
CA ARG A 130 -21.19 -2.33 5.68
C ARG A 130 -20.64 -3.50 4.85
N ASP A 131 -21.39 -3.91 3.84
CA ASP A 131 -21.01 -4.99 2.93
C ASP A 131 -20.36 -4.48 1.63
N ARG A 132 -20.28 -3.15 1.45
CA ARG A 132 -19.57 -2.49 0.34
C ARG A 132 -18.94 -1.18 0.78
N VAL A 133 -17.79 -0.87 0.19
CA VAL A 133 -17.06 0.41 0.36
C VAL A 133 -16.86 1.05 -1.01
N LEU A 134 -16.89 2.38 -1.06
CA LEU A 134 -16.51 3.10 -2.28
C LEU A 134 -15.00 2.99 -2.48
N ALA A 135 -14.59 2.55 -3.67
CA ALA A 135 -13.21 2.66 -4.11
C ALA A 135 -13.01 4.02 -4.82
N TYR A 136 -11.81 4.57 -4.70
CA TYR A 136 -11.36 5.70 -5.50
C TYR A 136 -10.26 5.23 -6.47
N CYS A 137 -10.20 5.86 -7.64
CA CYS A 137 -9.10 5.60 -8.56
C CYS A 137 -7.91 6.47 -8.15
N SER A 138 -6.77 5.84 -7.89
CA SER A 138 -5.55 6.51 -7.44
C SER A 138 -4.54 6.53 -8.57
N THR A 139 -4.05 7.70 -8.96
CA THR A 139 -3.04 7.77 -10.01
C THR A 139 -1.70 7.23 -9.53
N ALA A 140 -0.86 6.79 -10.45
CA ALA A 140 0.57 6.81 -10.23
C ALA A 140 1.08 8.26 -10.21
N PRO A 141 2.26 8.52 -9.65
CA PRO A 141 2.91 9.83 -9.80
C PRO A 141 3.33 10.07 -11.25
N ASN A 142 3.42 11.34 -11.62
CA ASN A 142 4.12 11.84 -12.82
C ASN A 142 3.60 11.28 -14.15
N LEU A 143 2.28 11.23 -14.33
CA LEU A 143 1.66 10.65 -15.54
C LEU A 143 1.88 11.47 -16.81
N GLY A 144 2.12 12.79 -16.69
CA GLY A 144 2.30 13.67 -17.84
C GLY A 144 1.71 15.07 -17.62
N SER A 145 1.15 15.64 -18.67
CA SER A 145 0.49 16.95 -18.65
C SER A 145 -0.88 16.91 -17.96
N PRO A 146 -1.47 18.07 -17.59
CA PRO A 146 -2.81 18.13 -17.02
C PRO A 146 -3.89 17.39 -17.83
N GLU A 147 -3.79 17.39 -19.16
CA GLU A 147 -4.73 16.68 -20.05
C GLU A 147 -4.66 15.16 -19.87
N VAL A 148 -3.47 14.60 -19.61
CA VAL A 148 -3.29 13.16 -19.36
C VAL A 148 -4.02 12.77 -18.08
N TYR A 149 -3.91 13.58 -17.03
CA TYR A 149 -4.62 13.35 -15.77
C TYR A 149 -6.14 13.50 -15.95
N ALA A 150 -6.60 14.54 -16.66
CA ALA A 150 -8.01 14.77 -16.95
C ALA A 150 -8.63 13.59 -17.72
N GLN A 151 -7.95 13.09 -18.75
CA GLN A 151 -8.39 11.94 -19.53
C GLN A 151 -8.46 10.67 -18.67
N HIS A 152 -7.45 10.41 -17.82
CA HIS A 152 -7.48 9.27 -16.89
C HIS A 152 -8.63 9.38 -15.88
N ALA A 153 -8.94 10.59 -15.40
CA ALA A 153 -10.07 10.82 -14.51
C ALA A 153 -11.42 10.55 -15.21
N LEU A 154 -11.56 10.93 -16.49
CA LEU A 154 -12.73 10.59 -17.31
C LEU A 154 -12.87 9.07 -17.51
N GLU A 155 -11.77 8.37 -17.76
CA GLU A 155 -11.76 6.90 -17.87
C GLU A 155 -12.15 6.23 -16.56
N ALA A 156 -11.65 6.71 -15.43
CA ALA A 156 -12.05 6.26 -14.11
C ALA A 156 -13.55 6.49 -13.87
N LYS A 157 -14.06 7.67 -14.21
CA LYS A 157 -15.49 8.00 -14.13
C LYS A 157 -16.33 7.07 -15.00
N ALA A 158 -15.89 6.79 -16.24
CA ALA A 158 -16.56 5.87 -17.15
C ALA A 158 -16.58 4.43 -16.63
N ARG A 159 -15.55 4.01 -15.89
CA ARG A 159 -15.50 2.72 -15.16
C ARG A 159 -16.38 2.69 -13.90
N GLY A 160 -17.01 3.80 -13.54
CA GLY A 160 -17.95 3.91 -12.42
C GLY A 160 -17.34 4.41 -11.11
N TYR A 161 -16.05 4.79 -11.09
CA TYR A 161 -15.45 5.40 -9.91
C TYR A 161 -16.14 6.71 -9.58
N LYS A 162 -16.36 6.94 -8.28
CA LYS A 162 -16.98 8.16 -7.76
C LYS A 162 -15.97 9.14 -7.17
N ALA A 163 -14.72 8.71 -7.07
CA ALA A 163 -13.64 9.47 -6.50
C ALA A 163 -12.32 9.22 -7.25
N PHE A 164 -11.47 10.25 -7.33
CA PHE A 164 -10.19 10.23 -8.02
C PHE A 164 -9.12 10.94 -7.20
N LYS A 165 -7.95 10.32 -7.04
CA LYS A 165 -6.81 10.87 -6.29
C LYS A 165 -5.63 11.15 -7.20
N VAL A 166 -5.16 12.39 -7.19
CA VAL A 166 -4.03 12.89 -7.97
C VAL A 166 -2.73 12.78 -7.17
N HIS A 167 -1.70 12.27 -7.84
CA HIS A 167 -0.29 12.45 -7.47
C HIS A 167 0.40 13.16 -8.64
N ALA A 168 0.58 14.48 -8.52
CA ALA A 168 1.23 15.30 -9.53
C ALA A 168 2.70 15.57 -9.14
N TYR A 169 3.58 15.50 -10.13
CA TYR A 169 4.99 15.94 -10.08
C TYR A 169 5.81 15.62 -8.81
N ILE A 170 5.62 14.42 -8.24
CA ILE A 170 6.35 13.99 -7.05
C ILE A 170 7.80 13.62 -7.41
N PHE A 171 8.77 14.34 -6.84
CA PHE A 171 10.21 14.21 -7.13
C PHE A 171 10.54 14.35 -8.63
N TRP A 172 9.77 15.15 -9.36
CA TRP A 172 9.85 15.24 -10.81
C TRP A 172 9.61 16.67 -11.26
N ASN A 173 10.47 17.18 -12.16
CA ASN A 173 10.33 18.54 -12.67
C ASN A 173 9.38 18.54 -13.88
N PRO A 174 8.21 19.20 -13.81
CA PRO A 174 7.25 19.23 -14.90
C PRO A 174 7.74 19.99 -16.14
N HIS A 175 8.70 20.90 -16.00
CA HIS A 175 9.21 21.73 -17.10
C HIS A 175 10.34 21.05 -17.89
N THR A 176 11.26 20.39 -17.18
CA THR A 176 12.39 19.69 -17.83
C THR A 176 12.09 18.23 -18.11
N TRP A 177 11.06 17.68 -17.46
CA TRP A 177 10.72 16.26 -17.49
C TRP A 177 11.86 15.36 -17.00
N GLU A 178 12.55 15.81 -15.95
CA GLU A 178 13.67 15.12 -15.32
C GLU A 178 13.40 14.87 -13.82
N PRO A 179 14.05 13.85 -13.21
CA PRO A 179 13.99 13.65 -11.76
C PRO A 179 14.46 14.89 -11.00
N ALA A 180 13.68 15.31 -10.01
CA ALA A 180 13.95 16.47 -9.17
C ALA A 180 14.18 15.99 -7.72
N PRO A 181 15.45 15.78 -7.29
CA PRO A 181 15.78 15.26 -5.97
C PRO A 181 15.65 16.33 -4.88
N GLY A 182 15.50 15.89 -3.61
CA GLY A 182 15.50 16.79 -2.46
C GLY A 182 14.12 17.26 -1.99
N LYS A 183 13.04 16.54 -2.36
CA LYS A 183 11.63 16.92 -2.11
C LYS A 183 11.25 18.30 -2.70
N PRO A 184 11.55 18.59 -3.98
CA PRO A 184 11.03 19.78 -4.60
C PRO A 184 9.52 19.62 -4.81
N ALA A 185 8.81 20.74 -4.75
CA ALA A 185 7.39 20.87 -5.01
C ALA A 185 7.17 21.78 -6.22
N PHE A 186 6.07 21.53 -6.93
CA PHE A 186 5.62 22.32 -8.09
C PHE A 186 4.14 22.67 -7.88
N PRO A 187 3.82 23.48 -6.86
CA PRO A 187 2.44 23.66 -6.42
C PRO A 187 1.57 24.38 -7.46
N GLU A 188 2.15 25.24 -8.30
CA GLU A 188 1.42 25.88 -9.39
C GLU A 188 1.00 24.85 -10.44
N GLU A 189 1.91 24.00 -10.86
CA GLU A 189 1.67 22.94 -11.86
C GLU A 189 0.76 21.84 -11.30
N ASP A 190 0.89 21.50 -10.01
CA ASP A 190 -0.03 20.57 -9.34
C ASP A 190 -1.46 21.13 -9.32
N LEU A 191 -1.63 22.45 -9.10
CA LEU A 191 -2.93 23.11 -9.19
C LEU A 191 -3.49 23.11 -10.61
N GLU A 192 -2.65 23.24 -11.64
CA GLU A 192 -3.08 23.10 -13.04
C GLU A 192 -3.64 21.70 -13.31
N VAL A 193 -2.96 20.65 -12.84
CA VAL A 193 -3.47 19.27 -12.91
C VAL A 193 -4.80 19.14 -12.18
N CYS A 194 -4.90 19.66 -10.96
CA CYS A 194 -6.14 19.59 -10.17
C CYS A 194 -7.31 20.30 -10.86
N ARG A 195 -7.06 21.50 -11.43
CA ARG A 195 -8.07 22.27 -12.18
C ARG A 195 -8.53 21.53 -13.43
N ALA A 196 -7.60 21.01 -14.23
CA ALA A 196 -7.93 20.25 -15.45
C ALA A 196 -8.77 19.01 -15.13
N VAL A 197 -8.41 18.27 -14.07
CA VAL A 197 -9.19 17.11 -13.61
C VAL A 197 -10.60 17.55 -13.20
N ARG A 198 -10.74 18.60 -12.39
CA ARG A 198 -12.05 19.13 -11.96
C ARG A 198 -12.91 19.54 -13.15
N GLU A 199 -12.36 20.30 -14.08
CA GLU A 199 -13.08 20.75 -15.27
C GLU A 199 -13.60 19.57 -16.10
N ALA A 200 -12.77 18.54 -16.30
CA ALA A 200 -13.14 17.38 -17.10
C ALA A 200 -14.24 16.52 -16.45
N VAL A 201 -14.15 16.26 -15.14
CA VAL A 201 -15.09 15.34 -14.47
C VAL A 201 -16.33 16.01 -13.90
N GLY A 202 -16.36 17.35 -13.87
CA GLY A 202 -17.44 18.15 -13.29
C GLY A 202 -17.48 18.12 -11.76
N ASP A 203 -18.49 18.75 -11.17
CA ASP A 203 -18.51 19.04 -9.72
C ASP A 203 -18.87 17.84 -8.82
N GLU A 204 -19.48 16.79 -9.38
CA GLU A 204 -20.00 15.67 -8.58
C GLU A 204 -18.92 14.67 -8.14
N MET A 205 -17.81 14.57 -8.88
CA MET A 205 -16.76 13.61 -8.54
C MET A 205 -15.95 14.12 -7.34
N VAL A 206 -15.74 13.26 -6.34
CA VAL A 206 -14.89 13.59 -5.20
C VAL A 206 -13.43 13.54 -5.67
N LEU A 207 -12.69 14.62 -5.45
CA LEU A 207 -11.30 14.72 -5.83
C LEU A 207 -10.42 14.79 -4.60
N MET A 208 -9.27 14.11 -4.67
CA MET A 208 -8.24 14.12 -3.65
C MET A 208 -6.90 14.49 -4.29
N HIS A 209 -6.06 15.16 -3.54
CA HIS A 209 -4.68 15.45 -3.89
C HIS A 209 -3.76 14.84 -2.84
N ASP A 210 -2.70 14.18 -3.29
CA ASP A 210 -1.69 13.57 -2.43
C ASP A 210 -0.30 14.00 -2.91
N PRO A 211 0.25 15.09 -2.32
CA PRO A 211 1.58 15.59 -2.67
C PRO A 211 2.70 14.76 -2.04
N TRP A 212 2.40 13.61 -1.43
CA TRP A 212 3.37 12.71 -0.84
C TRP A 212 4.33 13.38 0.18
N GLY A 213 3.86 14.43 0.84
CA GLY A 213 4.63 15.20 1.83
C GLY A 213 5.81 15.97 1.26
N VAL A 214 5.80 16.33 -0.04
CA VAL A 214 6.86 17.15 -0.65
C VAL A 214 6.67 18.65 -0.42
N TYR A 215 5.47 19.09 -0.07
CA TYR A 215 5.20 20.49 0.22
C TYR A 215 5.79 20.93 1.56
N THR A 216 6.30 22.15 1.57
CA THR A 216 6.46 22.95 2.78
C THR A 216 5.10 23.35 3.36
N LEU A 217 5.10 23.90 4.58
CA LEU A 217 3.89 24.44 5.19
C LEU A 217 3.28 25.56 4.32
N GLN A 218 4.11 26.47 3.79
CA GLN A 218 3.64 27.57 2.96
C GLN A 218 3.00 27.08 1.65
N GLU A 219 3.62 26.11 0.98
CA GLU A 219 3.10 25.53 -0.26
C GLU A 219 1.80 24.75 0.01
N SER A 220 1.71 24.05 1.15
CA SER A 220 0.48 23.37 1.56
C SER A 220 -0.68 24.36 1.73
N ILE A 221 -0.43 25.48 2.41
CA ILE A 221 -1.43 26.56 2.58
C ILE A 221 -1.80 27.18 1.23
N TYR A 222 -0.83 27.34 0.32
CA TYR A 222 -1.05 27.92 -1.00
C TYR A 222 -1.95 27.03 -1.87
N VAL A 223 -1.74 25.71 -1.86
CA VAL A 223 -2.55 24.75 -2.62
C VAL A 223 -3.96 24.60 -2.02
N GLY A 224 -4.07 24.67 -0.68
CA GLY A 224 -5.34 24.62 0.07
C GLY A 224 -5.56 23.29 0.78
#